data_AF-A0ABD5PY55-F1
#
_entry.id   AF-A0ABD5PY55-F1
#
_cell.length_a   1.000
_cell.length_b   1.000
_cell.length_c   1.000
_cell.angle_alpha   90.00
_cell.angle_beta   90.00
_cell.angle_gamma   90.00
#
_symmetry.space_group_name_H-M   'P 1'
#
loop_
_entity.id
_entity.type
_entity.pdbx_description
1 polymer ?
#
loop_
_entity_poly.entity_id
_entity_poly.type
_entity_poly.pdbx_seq_one_letter_code
_entity_poly.pdbx_strand_id
1 'polypeptide(L)'
;MSTDAPTQTASVSLDDADPQQSAHMAHDYTKSGRLAPVPDEDAEHEVLLKDYDELDYPDPIEHGHGIQAVLEDLPDEDENDSESFYTRLWNGWQNLDIEPEEEPVVLAEDVHNQFDWLHDDYPAHLVLSSKGWMVGRDVDDDLAGPNAGADALISQYYEYNLSVMRYDEDSGKLAADLDGNLRAPVSYQCWVQPQNEDLVRPSGDPMVCQHGEGSRFKTQTTYAGSKESLVRTVQITNLAATALGVERPDWSTFNRDSWKVWKGEVHHRFASEMMDAVVQRLREAKSMLEYGGRGDVDGDGTMREGMFVEEMVRSDRWNVLGFNAFAQRSGIELGLKVYRINGSPRDDRLSEPKLEAFFAGTDHDTELPHADEWAALRATLRQMASGLAVRSGLNLGLLREDDYYEPRDRERIDTLVPTGWRAAVQEANETRLRRILNSVYGQSGTQSKWDLLYVIATMNGARYEELAEITGFTEDYVQEMVGQFVEDDVLLRLSMPTLVVFNNEELRLNALDELEAIHPDEDLKDIRERGEQRRKDRQQAREKRGADADAADDTDASAGDSSSAEDDDDGRDDAANWETFDDVLLTGEQLGAALNRDHIDGEHVEIRTDPYPAIFTGG
;
A
#
# COMPACT_ATOMS: atom_id res chain seq x y z
N MET A 1 -41.96 -8.96 -60.83
CA MET A 1 -43.28 -8.81 -60.18
C MET A 1 -43.35 -9.95 -59.18
N SER A 2 -42.91 -9.71 -57.93
CA SER A 2 -43.70 -9.12 -56.82
C SER A 2 -44.70 -10.17 -56.32
N THR A 3 -44.64 -10.64 -55.07
CA THR A 3 -44.86 -9.90 -53.80
C THR A 3 -44.15 -10.63 -52.62
N ASP A 4 -43.30 -10.01 -51.79
CA ASP A 4 -43.53 -9.10 -50.63
C ASP A 4 -44.11 -9.83 -49.38
N ALA A 5 -43.32 -10.26 -48.38
CA ALA A 5 -42.73 -9.55 -47.19
C ALA A 5 -43.71 -9.45 -45.98
N PRO A 6 -43.30 -9.27 -44.68
CA PRO A 6 -41.97 -9.26 -44.06
C PRO A 6 -41.86 -10.07 -42.72
N THR A 7 -40.63 -10.33 -42.26
CA THR A 7 -40.31 -10.68 -40.86
C THR A 7 -39.62 -9.47 -40.23
N GLN A 8 -40.19 -8.94 -39.14
CA GLN A 8 -39.61 -7.85 -38.36
C GLN A 8 -38.43 -8.37 -37.54
N THR A 9 -37.22 -7.88 -37.83
CA THR A 9 -36.10 -7.83 -36.89
C THR A 9 -36.16 -6.49 -36.16
N ALA A 10 -36.35 -6.53 -34.84
CA ALA A 10 -36.08 -5.40 -33.97
C ALA A 10 -34.66 -5.55 -33.40
N SER A 11 -33.84 -4.56 -33.69
CA SER A 11 -32.49 -4.30 -33.22
C SER A 11 -32.43 -3.99 -31.72
N VAL A 12 -31.45 -4.55 -31.02
CA VAL A 12 -30.84 -3.92 -29.84
C VAL A 12 -29.32 -3.96 -30.03
N SER A 13 -28.74 -2.79 -29.80
CA SER A 13 -27.35 -2.36 -29.98
C SER A 13 -26.38 -3.07 -29.03
N LEU A 14 -25.22 -3.48 -29.55
CA LEU A 14 -24.03 -3.91 -28.79
C LEU A 14 -22.79 -3.28 -29.46
N ASP A 15 -22.60 -1.99 -29.16
CA ASP A 15 -21.29 -1.33 -29.02
C ASP A 15 -21.03 -1.37 -27.48
N ASP A 16 -19.87 -1.62 -26.88
CA ASP A 16 -18.46 -1.46 -27.26
C ASP A 16 -17.61 -2.42 -26.41
N ALA A 17 -16.66 -3.12 -27.05
CA ALA A 17 -15.31 -3.47 -26.56
C ALA A 17 -14.72 -4.46 -27.57
N ASP A 18 -13.86 -3.98 -28.47
CA ASP A 18 -13.25 -4.77 -29.55
C ASP A 18 -12.04 -5.59 -29.01
N PRO A 19 -12.12 -6.93 -28.96
CA PRO A 19 -11.00 -7.77 -28.52
C PRO A 19 -9.81 -7.76 -29.49
N GLN A 20 -9.90 -7.11 -30.65
CA GLN A 20 -8.79 -6.97 -31.59
C GLN A 20 -7.79 -5.87 -31.22
N GLN A 21 -8.19 -4.84 -30.43
CA GLN A 21 -7.25 -3.79 -30.00
C GLN A 21 -6.16 -4.30 -29.06
N SER A 22 -6.50 -5.21 -28.14
CA SER A 22 -5.55 -5.82 -27.18
C SER A 22 -4.49 -6.67 -27.89
N ALA A 23 -4.89 -7.38 -28.95
CA ALA A 23 -3.98 -8.19 -29.76
C ALA A 23 -3.04 -7.34 -30.63
N HIS A 24 -3.50 -6.19 -31.12
CA HIS A 24 -2.66 -5.26 -31.89
C HIS A 24 -1.58 -4.58 -31.02
N MET A 25 -1.91 -4.20 -29.77
CA MET A 25 -0.93 -3.61 -28.85
C MET A 25 0.20 -4.56 -28.44
N ALA A 26 -0.09 -5.86 -28.29
CA ALA A 26 0.93 -6.88 -27.98
C ALA A 26 1.87 -7.16 -29.18
N HIS A 27 1.36 -7.04 -30.41
CA HIS A 27 2.10 -7.39 -31.62
C HIS A 27 3.11 -6.30 -32.07
N ASP A 28 2.84 -5.02 -31.78
CA ASP A 28 3.79 -3.92 -32.09
C ASP A 28 4.92 -3.79 -31.06
N TYR A 29 4.69 -4.20 -29.80
CA TYR A 29 5.72 -4.19 -28.76
C TYR A 29 6.83 -5.21 -29.02
N THR A 30 6.49 -6.43 -29.43
CA THR A 30 7.46 -7.52 -29.68
C THR A 30 8.46 -7.24 -30.80
N LYS A 31 8.18 -6.27 -31.67
CA LYS A 31 9.07 -5.90 -32.80
C LYS A 31 9.86 -4.61 -32.61
N SER A 32 9.42 -3.70 -31.74
CA SER A 32 9.95 -2.33 -31.71
C SER A 32 10.47 -1.86 -30.35
N GLY A 33 10.15 -2.54 -29.25
CA GLY A 33 10.46 -2.06 -27.89
C GLY A 33 9.75 -0.75 -27.51
N ARG A 34 8.96 -0.18 -28.42
CA ARG A 34 8.17 1.04 -28.24
C ARG A 34 6.75 0.66 -27.85
N LEU A 35 6.24 1.29 -26.81
CA LEU A 35 4.79 1.44 -26.64
C LEU A 35 4.33 2.37 -27.77
N ALA A 36 3.83 1.80 -28.86
CA ALA A 36 3.10 2.61 -29.83
C ALA A 36 1.74 2.98 -29.20
N PRO A 37 1.42 4.28 -29.05
CA PRO A 37 0.03 4.67 -28.91
C PRO A 37 -0.66 4.31 -30.23
N VAL A 38 -1.80 3.61 -30.21
CA VAL A 38 -2.58 3.43 -31.44
C VAL A 38 -3.13 4.80 -31.83
N PRO A 39 -2.74 5.39 -32.97
CA PRO A 39 -3.19 6.71 -33.37
C PRO A 39 -4.31 6.60 -34.42
N ASP A 40 -5.35 7.42 -34.28
CA ASP A 40 -6.06 7.93 -35.47
C ASP A 40 -5.20 9.04 -36.10
N GLU A 41 -5.03 8.97 -37.42
CA GLU A 41 -3.96 9.62 -38.16
C GLU A 41 -4.02 11.17 -38.12
N ASP A 42 -2.84 11.76 -37.87
CA ASP A 42 -2.38 13.08 -38.34
C ASP A 42 -2.71 14.38 -37.59
N ALA A 43 -3.33 14.36 -36.40
CA ALA A 43 -3.52 15.60 -35.61
C ALA A 43 -3.10 15.57 -34.13
N GLU A 44 -3.03 14.41 -33.48
CA GLU A 44 -2.81 14.32 -32.02
C GLU A 44 -1.40 13.88 -31.59
N HIS A 45 -0.57 13.38 -32.52
CA HIS A 45 0.80 12.97 -32.24
C HIS A 45 1.70 14.11 -31.71
N GLU A 46 1.41 15.36 -32.10
CA GLU A 46 2.15 16.55 -31.65
C GLU A 46 1.64 17.10 -30.30
N VAL A 47 0.48 16.61 -29.83
CA VAL A 47 -0.16 17.04 -28.57
C VAL A 47 0.25 16.11 -27.41
N LEU A 48 0.35 14.80 -27.63
CA LEU A 48 0.71 13.82 -26.58
C LEU A 48 2.19 13.86 -26.16
N LEU A 49 3.10 14.27 -27.04
CA LEU A 49 4.54 14.44 -26.72
C LEU A 49 4.84 15.70 -25.89
N LYS A 50 3.86 16.56 -25.60
CA LYS A 50 4.07 17.72 -24.71
C LYS A 50 4.08 17.35 -23.23
N ASP A 51 3.55 16.17 -22.89
CA ASP A 51 3.32 15.76 -21.51
C ASP A 51 4.37 14.75 -20.98
N TYR A 52 5.40 14.44 -21.78
CA TYR A 52 6.46 13.50 -21.41
C TYR A 52 7.84 13.97 -21.88
N ASP A 53 8.83 13.84 -21.01
CA ASP A 53 10.24 13.92 -21.36
C ASP A 53 10.73 12.51 -21.71
N GLU A 54 11.27 12.34 -22.90
CA GLU A 54 11.91 11.09 -23.32
C GLU A 54 13.38 11.11 -22.88
N LEU A 55 13.76 10.18 -22.02
CA LEU A 55 15.11 10.10 -21.46
C LEU A 55 15.68 8.71 -21.64
N ASP A 56 16.91 8.67 -22.14
CA ASP A 56 17.65 7.43 -22.27
C ASP A 56 18.17 6.95 -20.90
N TYR A 57 17.62 5.85 -20.39
CA TYR A 57 17.91 5.35 -19.05
C TYR A 57 18.08 3.81 -19.05
N PRO A 58 18.89 3.24 -18.14
CA PRO A 58 19.00 1.78 -18.04
C PRO A 58 17.65 1.15 -17.76
N ASP A 59 17.36 0.06 -18.44
CA ASP A 59 16.20 -0.75 -18.17
C ASP A 59 16.27 -1.33 -16.74
N PRO A 60 15.26 -1.15 -15.87
CA PRO A 60 15.22 -1.78 -14.55
C PRO A 60 15.10 -3.30 -14.71
N ILE A 61 15.68 -4.05 -13.78
CA ILE A 61 15.61 -5.51 -13.85
C ILE A 61 14.31 -6.03 -13.26
N GLU A 62 13.77 -7.09 -13.86
CA GLU A 62 12.70 -7.89 -13.28
C GLU A 62 13.19 -8.57 -12.01
N HIS A 63 12.46 -8.41 -10.92
CA HIS A 63 12.78 -9.03 -9.65
C HIS A 63 11.74 -10.08 -9.32
N GLY A 64 10.78 -9.83 -8.43
CA GLY A 64 9.70 -10.77 -8.14
C GLY A 64 8.67 -10.84 -9.26
N HIS A 65 8.38 -12.04 -9.75
CA HIS A 65 7.26 -12.31 -10.65
C HIS A 65 6.43 -13.46 -10.12
N GLY A 66 5.12 -13.39 -10.28
CA GLY A 66 4.22 -14.44 -9.82
C GLY A 66 3.05 -14.64 -10.77
N ILE A 67 2.82 -15.91 -11.09
CA ILE A 67 1.70 -16.36 -11.93
C ILE A 67 0.76 -17.27 -11.16
N GLN A 68 -0.48 -17.30 -11.63
CA GLN A 68 -1.47 -18.30 -11.27
C GLN A 68 -1.82 -19.09 -12.53
N ALA A 69 -2.09 -20.38 -12.36
CA ALA A 69 -2.50 -21.30 -13.40
C ALA A 69 -3.38 -22.41 -12.80
N VAL A 70 -4.32 -22.94 -13.57
CA VAL A 70 -5.22 -24.03 -13.18
C VAL A 70 -5.13 -25.13 -14.22
N LEU A 71 -5.02 -26.37 -13.75
CA LEU A 71 -5.25 -27.57 -14.55
C LEU A 71 -6.70 -28.00 -14.30
N GLU A 72 -7.46 -28.15 -15.38
CA GLU A 72 -8.82 -28.72 -15.36
C GLU A 72 -8.72 -30.25 -15.29
N ASP A 73 -8.25 -30.74 -14.15
CA ASP A 73 -7.96 -32.15 -13.91
C ASP A 73 -8.78 -32.75 -12.77
N LEU A 74 -9.87 -32.08 -12.36
CA LEU A 74 -10.85 -32.69 -11.48
C LEU A 74 -11.54 -33.85 -12.23
N PRO A 75 -11.54 -35.09 -11.68
CA PRO A 75 -12.16 -36.22 -12.35
C PRO A 75 -13.67 -36.09 -12.39
N ASP A 76 -14.28 -36.46 -13.52
CA ASP A 76 -15.73 -36.60 -13.64
C ASP A 76 -16.22 -37.74 -12.72
N GLU A 77 -17.40 -37.61 -12.12
CA GLU A 77 -17.99 -38.61 -11.21
C GLU A 77 -18.07 -40.04 -11.81
N ASP A 78 -18.06 -40.15 -13.14
CA ASP A 78 -18.14 -41.40 -13.89
C ASP A 78 -16.77 -42.09 -14.15
N GLU A 79 -15.65 -41.39 -13.95
CA GLU A 79 -14.29 -41.91 -14.17
C GLU A 79 -13.64 -42.38 -12.86
N ASN A 80 -13.98 -43.59 -12.42
CA ASN A 80 -13.53 -44.15 -11.14
C ASN A 80 -11.99 -44.31 -10.94
N ASP A 81 -11.17 -44.09 -11.97
CA ASP A 81 -9.72 -44.30 -11.94
C ASP A 81 -8.89 -43.02 -12.22
N SER A 82 -9.52 -41.86 -12.48
CA SER A 82 -8.79 -40.59 -12.65
C SER A 82 -8.72 -39.80 -11.35
N GLU A 83 -7.54 -39.30 -11.01
CA GLU A 83 -7.31 -38.44 -9.84
C GLU A 83 -6.66 -37.12 -10.29
N SER A 84 -7.12 -36.00 -9.73
CA SER A 84 -6.44 -34.71 -9.94
C SER A 84 -5.00 -34.75 -9.46
N PHE A 85 -4.14 -33.92 -10.02
CA PHE A 85 -2.76 -33.79 -9.56
C PHE A 85 -2.69 -33.39 -8.08
N TYR A 86 -3.58 -32.53 -7.61
CA TYR A 86 -3.69 -32.20 -6.19
C TYR A 86 -3.90 -33.45 -5.32
N THR A 87 -4.84 -34.32 -5.68
CA THR A 87 -5.12 -35.57 -4.93
C THR A 87 -3.92 -36.51 -4.97
N ARG A 88 -3.25 -36.63 -6.11
CA ARG A 88 -2.00 -37.40 -6.24
C ARG A 88 -0.90 -36.84 -5.35
N LEU A 89 -0.73 -35.52 -5.30
CA LEU A 89 0.24 -34.86 -4.42
C LEU A 89 -0.07 -35.10 -2.95
N TRP A 90 -1.35 -35.02 -2.56
CA TRP A 90 -1.83 -35.37 -1.21
C TRP A 90 -1.45 -36.81 -0.84
N ASN A 91 -1.76 -37.77 -1.72
CA ASN A 91 -1.44 -39.18 -1.51
C ASN A 91 0.08 -39.40 -1.40
N GLY A 92 0.87 -38.73 -2.25
CA GLY A 92 2.33 -38.78 -2.20
C GLY A 92 2.89 -38.25 -0.88
N TRP A 93 2.39 -37.11 -0.40
CA TRP A 93 2.78 -36.51 0.88
C TRP A 93 2.40 -37.38 2.07
N GLN A 94 1.18 -37.93 2.10
CA GLN A 94 0.74 -38.86 3.15
C GLN A 94 1.62 -40.11 3.24
N ASN A 95 2.14 -40.60 2.10
CA ASN A 95 3.03 -41.75 2.05
C ASN A 95 4.44 -41.49 2.58
N LEU A 96 4.81 -40.23 2.83
CA LEU A 96 6.11 -39.90 3.44
C LEU A 96 6.17 -40.30 4.93
N ASP A 97 5.01 -40.50 5.58
CA ASP A 97 4.89 -40.87 7.00
C ASP A 97 5.72 -39.95 7.92
N ILE A 98 5.58 -38.64 7.71
CA ILE A 98 6.30 -37.57 8.42
C ILE A 98 5.40 -36.89 9.45
N GLU A 99 6.01 -36.46 10.56
CA GLU A 99 5.35 -35.61 11.54
C GLU A 99 5.40 -34.12 11.09
N PRO A 100 4.45 -33.26 11.50
CA PRO A 100 4.42 -31.86 11.08
C PRO A 100 5.70 -31.07 11.40
N GLU A 101 6.40 -31.41 12.50
CA GLU A 101 7.66 -30.76 12.89
C GLU A 101 8.86 -31.16 12.03
N GLU A 102 8.72 -32.19 11.19
CA GLU A 102 9.76 -32.65 10.27
C GLU A 102 9.73 -31.91 8.93
N GLU A 103 8.75 -31.03 8.71
CA GLU A 103 8.70 -30.13 7.56
C GLU A 103 9.62 -28.90 7.73
N PRO A 104 10.24 -28.38 6.66
CA PRO A 104 10.10 -28.81 5.27
C PRO A 104 10.94 -30.06 4.93
N VAL A 105 10.38 -30.96 4.12
CA VAL A 105 11.03 -32.20 3.70
C VAL A 105 11.76 -32.03 2.38
N VAL A 106 12.99 -32.52 2.28
CA VAL A 106 13.77 -32.56 1.04
C VAL A 106 13.21 -33.64 0.11
N LEU A 107 12.61 -33.22 -1.01
CA LEU A 107 12.14 -34.14 -2.06
C LEU A 107 13.25 -34.50 -3.05
N ALA A 108 14.11 -33.54 -3.38
CA ALA A 108 15.23 -33.75 -4.28
C ALA A 108 16.44 -32.91 -3.85
N GLU A 109 17.59 -33.57 -3.75
CA GLU A 109 18.86 -32.92 -3.46
C GLU A 109 19.45 -32.25 -4.70
N ASP A 110 20.30 -31.25 -4.48
CA ASP A 110 21.14 -30.59 -5.49
C ASP A 110 20.43 -30.17 -6.78
N VAL A 111 19.26 -29.57 -6.67
CA VAL A 111 18.46 -29.16 -7.83
C VAL A 111 19.09 -28.04 -8.65
N HIS A 112 20.07 -27.32 -8.08
CA HIS A 112 20.90 -26.37 -8.81
C HIS A 112 21.67 -27.04 -9.98
N ASN A 113 22.05 -28.32 -9.85
CA ASN A 113 22.67 -29.08 -10.94
C ASN A 113 21.68 -29.53 -12.03
N GLN A 114 20.37 -29.39 -11.79
CA GLN A 114 19.31 -29.83 -12.70
C GLN A 114 18.67 -28.66 -13.47
N PHE A 115 18.69 -27.46 -12.89
CA PHE A 115 18.02 -26.29 -13.42
C PHE A 115 19.01 -25.17 -13.71
N ASP A 116 19.09 -24.76 -14.97
CA ASP A 116 20.02 -23.73 -15.48
C ASP A 116 19.78 -22.32 -14.91
N TRP A 117 18.59 -22.07 -14.35
CA TRP A 117 18.22 -20.82 -13.71
C TRP A 117 18.60 -20.76 -12.22
N LEU A 118 19.16 -21.84 -11.66
CA LEU A 118 19.79 -21.86 -10.34
C LEU A 118 21.30 -21.84 -10.52
N HIS A 119 21.99 -21.00 -9.74
CA HIS A 119 23.44 -20.83 -9.88
C HIS A 119 24.20 -21.76 -8.93
N ASP A 120 25.29 -22.35 -9.40
CA ASP A 120 26.09 -23.34 -8.65
C ASP A 120 26.64 -22.80 -7.33
N ASP A 121 27.03 -21.52 -7.27
CA ASP A 121 27.49 -20.85 -6.04
C ASP A 121 26.41 -20.75 -4.93
N TYR A 122 25.15 -21.05 -5.25
CA TYR A 122 24.03 -21.03 -4.32
C TYR A 122 23.32 -22.39 -4.31
N PRO A 123 23.97 -23.43 -3.76
CA PRO A 123 23.45 -24.79 -3.78
C PRO A 123 22.11 -24.86 -3.04
N ALA A 124 21.18 -25.58 -3.65
CA ALA A 124 19.82 -25.67 -3.17
C ALA A 124 19.20 -27.06 -3.39
N HIS A 125 18.21 -27.37 -2.56
CA HIS A 125 17.35 -28.54 -2.62
C HIS A 125 15.91 -28.14 -2.99
N LEU A 126 15.15 -29.06 -3.57
CA LEU A 126 13.70 -28.94 -3.67
C LEU A 126 13.09 -29.48 -2.39
N VAL A 127 12.30 -28.64 -1.72
CA VAL A 127 11.62 -29.00 -0.49
C VAL A 127 10.10 -28.89 -0.62
N LEU A 128 9.40 -29.72 0.14
CA LEU A 128 7.95 -29.72 0.28
C LEU A 128 7.59 -29.37 1.73
N SER A 129 6.65 -28.46 1.88
CA SER A 129 5.94 -28.23 3.14
C SER A 129 4.44 -28.16 2.88
N SER A 130 3.65 -28.31 3.93
CA SER A 130 2.20 -28.23 3.89
C SER A 130 1.69 -27.19 4.88
N LYS A 131 0.51 -26.64 4.61
CA LYS A 131 -0.20 -25.74 5.51
C LYS A 131 -1.69 -25.97 5.36
N GLY A 132 -2.44 -25.97 6.47
CA GLY A 132 -3.90 -26.01 6.40
C GLY A 132 -4.44 -24.89 5.50
N TRP A 133 -5.20 -25.26 4.48
CA TRP A 133 -5.81 -24.34 3.52
C TRP A 133 -7.18 -23.90 4.01
N MET A 134 -7.63 -22.71 3.58
CA MET A 134 -8.88 -22.09 4.05
C MET A 134 -10.11 -22.66 3.33
N VAL A 135 -10.16 -23.99 3.12
CA VAL A 135 -11.30 -24.72 2.57
C VAL A 135 -11.44 -26.11 3.20
N GLY A 136 -12.67 -26.60 3.31
CA GLY A 136 -13.02 -27.92 3.81
C GLY A 136 -14.16 -28.54 3.01
N ARG A 137 -14.57 -29.76 3.36
CA ARG A 137 -15.73 -30.43 2.73
C ARG A 137 -17.06 -29.92 3.28
N ASP A 138 -17.05 -29.42 4.50
CA ASP A 138 -18.22 -28.90 5.19
C ASP A 138 -17.75 -27.92 6.27
N VAL A 139 -18.68 -27.23 6.92
CA VAL A 139 -18.41 -26.35 8.07
C VAL A 139 -19.18 -26.79 9.31
N ASP A 140 -18.64 -26.45 10.47
CA ASP A 140 -19.40 -26.46 11.72
C ASP A 140 -20.28 -25.20 11.77
N ASP A 141 -21.60 -25.37 11.65
CA ASP A 141 -22.60 -24.30 11.66
C ASP A 141 -22.51 -23.39 12.89
N ASP A 142 -22.01 -23.90 14.03
CA ASP A 142 -21.87 -23.11 15.27
C ASP A 142 -20.62 -22.21 15.26
N LEU A 143 -19.63 -22.52 14.40
CA LEU A 143 -18.36 -21.78 14.29
C LEU A 143 -18.23 -20.99 12.99
N ALA A 144 -19.02 -21.32 11.97
CA ALA A 144 -18.99 -20.66 10.67
C ALA A 144 -19.42 -19.19 10.74
N GLY A 145 -18.84 -18.37 9.87
CA GLY A 145 -19.23 -16.97 9.73
C GLY A 145 -18.16 -16.08 9.10
N PRO A 146 -18.44 -14.79 8.89
CA PRO A 146 -17.56 -13.88 8.15
C PRO A 146 -16.15 -13.73 8.73
N ASN A 147 -16.00 -13.97 10.04
CA ASN A 147 -14.74 -13.88 10.77
C ASN A 147 -14.22 -15.25 11.24
N ALA A 148 -14.81 -16.35 10.76
CA ALA A 148 -14.44 -17.69 11.18
C ALA A 148 -13.07 -18.11 10.63
N GLY A 149 -12.34 -18.87 11.43
CA GLY A 149 -11.04 -19.42 11.08
C GLY A 149 -11.13 -20.83 10.50
N ALA A 150 -9.96 -21.43 10.25
CA ALA A 150 -9.86 -22.81 9.78
C ALA A 150 -10.47 -23.85 10.75
N ASP A 151 -10.66 -23.50 12.02
CA ASP A 151 -11.29 -24.32 13.05
C ASP A 151 -12.77 -24.60 12.79
N ALA A 152 -13.44 -23.77 11.98
CA ALA A 152 -14.80 -24.03 11.53
C ALA A 152 -14.89 -25.09 10.42
N LEU A 153 -13.77 -25.51 9.82
CA LEU A 153 -13.76 -26.42 8.66
C LEU A 153 -13.78 -27.89 9.07
N ILE A 154 -14.70 -28.66 8.49
CA ILE A 154 -14.73 -30.12 8.60
C ILE A 154 -13.95 -30.71 7.43
N SER A 155 -12.99 -31.60 7.75
CA SER A 155 -12.07 -32.20 6.77
C SER A 155 -11.31 -31.15 5.97
N GLN A 156 -10.56 -30.30 6.70
CA GLN A 156 -9.74 -29.24 6.11
C GLN A 156 -8.76 -29.80 5.07
N TYR A 157 -8.69 -29.14 3.91
CA TYR A 157 -7.69 -29.43 2.88
C TYR A 157 -6.38 -28.69 3.17
N TYR A 158 -5.30 -29.09 2.49
CA TYR A 158 -3.98 -28.49 2.67
C TYR A 158 -3.52 -27.74 1.41
N GLU A 159 -2.72 -26.71 1.60
CA GLU A 159 -1.94 -26.08 0.56
C GLU A 159 -0.53 -26.67 0.62
N TYR A 160 -0.06 -27.16 -0.53
CA TYR A 160 1.28 -27.73 -0.64
C TYR A 160 2.24 -26.73 -1.25
N ASN A 161 3.34 -26.50 -0.55
CA ASN A 161 4.36 -25.55 -0.94
C ASN A 161 5.60 -26.29 -1.45
N LEU A 162 5.84 -26.19 -2.76
CA LEU A 162 7.06 -26.64 -3.42
C LEU A 162 8.01 -25.46 -3.55
N SER A 163 9.17 -25.52 -2.91
CA SER A 163 10.13 -24.41 -2.91
C SER A 163 11.56 -24.87 -3.09
N VAL A 164 12.39 -23.98 -3.63
CA VAL A 164 13.84 -24.19 -3.69
C VAL A 164 14.46 -23.54 -2.46
N MET A 165 15.17 -24.33 -1.66
CA MET A 165 15.76 -23.89 -0.40
C MET A 165 17.27 -24.13 -0.41
N ARG A 166 18.03 -23.11 -0.02
CA ARG A 166 19.48 -23.23 0.16
C ARG A 166 19.79 -24.19 1.29
N TYR A 167 20.95 -24.81 1.20
CA TYR A 167 21.53 -25.59 2.29
C TYR A 167 23.02 -25.26 2.44
N ASP A 168 23.57 -25.56 3.62
CA ASP A 168 25.00 -25.48 3.87
C ASP A 168 25.67 -26.81 3.51
N GLU A 169 26.59 -26.79 2.55
CA GLU A 169 27.26 -28.01 2.07
C GLU A 169 28.07 -28.72 3.17
N ASP A 170 28.64 -27.96 4.11
CA ASP A 170 29.47 -28.52 5.18
C ASP A 170 28.64 -29.27 6.23
N SER A 171 27.47 -28.74 6.62
CA SER A 171 26.60 -29.33 7.65
C SER A 171 25.41 -30.13 7.10
N GLY A 172 25.10 -29.99 5.81
CA GLY A 172 23.91 -30.56 5.16
C GLY A 172 22.58 -29.95 5.65
N LYS A 173 22.62 -28.90 6.47
CA LYS A 173 21.43 -28.29 7.05
C LYS A 173 20.80 -27.28 6.11
N LEU A 174 19.47 -27.24 6.11
CA LEU A 174 18.71 -26.27 5.34
C LEU A 174 18.90 -24.85 5.90
N ALA A 175 18.73 -23.85 5.05
CA ALA A 175 18.81 -22.44 5.43
C ALA A 175 17.86 -22.09 6.59
N ALA A 176 16.68 -22.72 6.64
CA ALA A 176 15.71 -22.56 7.72
C ALA A 176 16.28 -22.89 9.12
N ASP A 177 17.22 -23.83 9.20
CA ASP A 177 17.81 -24.30 10.47
C ASP A 177 19.07 -23.51 10.88
N LEU A 178 19.60 -22.68 9.98
CA LEU A 178 20.89 -22.02 10.13
C LEU A 178 20.75 -20.51 10.29
N ASP A 179 20.08 -19.88 9.33
CA ASP A 179 19.88 -18.43 9.26
C ASP A 179 18.77 -18.13 8.23
N GLY A 180 17.63 -17.61 8.71
CA GLY A 180 16.52 -17.22 7.84
C GLY A 180 16.86 -16.13 6.81
N ASN A 181 18.04 -15.51 6.91
CA ASN A 181 18.55 -14.55 5.94
C ASN A 181 19.42 -15.17 4.83
N LEU A 182 19.73 -16.47 4.90
CA LEU A 182 20.50 -17.16 3.87
C LEU A 182 19.63 -17.44 2.64
N ARG A 183 19.36 -16.40 1.85
CA ARG A 183 18.50 -16.48 0.66
C ARG A 183 19.32 -16.82 -0.58
N ALA A 184 18.72 -17.57 -1.51
CA ALA A 184 19.23 -17.66 -2.87
C ALA A 184 18.86 -16.36 -3.61
N PRO A 185 19.73 -15.84 -4.49
CA PRO A 185 19.35 -14.71 -5.33
C PRO A 185 18.12 -15.04 -6.19
N VAL A 186 18.10 -16.24 -6.79
CA VAL A 186 16.91 -16.78 -7.44
C VAL A 186 16.09 -17.57 -6.43
N SER A 187 14.95 -16.99 -6.04
CA SER A 187 13.94 -17.66 -5.23
C SER A 187 12.90 -18.34 -6.11
N TYR A 188 12.36 -19.45 -5.64
CA TYR A 188 11.23 -20.13 -6.27
C TYR A 188 10.31 -20.73 -5.22
N GLN A 189 9.02 -20.49 -5.39
CA GLN A 189 7.96 -21.04 -4.54
C GLN A 189 6.70 -21.29 -5.38
N CYS A 190 6.07 -22.45 -5.20
CA CYS A 190 4.81 -22.79 -5.84
C CYS A 190 3.86 -23.44 -4.84
N TRP A 191 2.71 -22.80 -4.64
CA TRP A 191 1.60 -23.34 -3.88
C TRP A 191 0.67 -24.13 -4.80
N VAL A 192 0.42 -25.39 -4.45
CA VAL A 192 -0.54 -26.28 -5.11
C VAL A 192 -1.77 -26.38 -4.20
N GLN A 193 -2.91 -25.94 -4.71
CA GLN A 193 -4.17 -25.81 -3.99
C GLN A 193 -5.26 -26.62 -4.70
N PRO A 194 -6.24 -27.16 -3.95
CA PRO A 194 -7.43 -27.75 -4.56
C PRO A 194 -8.34 -26.64 -5.07
N GLN A 195 -9.03 -26.87 -6.19
CA GLN A 195 -10.05 -25.98 -6.72
C GLN A 195 -11.27 -26.81 -7.11
N ASN A 196 -12.32 -26.78 -6.29
CA ASN A 196 -13.55 -27.53 -6.48
C ASN A 196 -14.69 -26.74 -5.80
N GLU A 197 -15.80 -26.52 -6.51
CA GLU A 197 -16.95 -25.74 -6.07
C GLU A 197 -17.72 -26.41 -4.91
N ASP A 198 -17.57 -27.71 -4.73
CA ASP A 198 -18.10 -28.47 -3.58
C ASP A 198 -17.36 -28.15 -2.27
N LEU A 199 -16.19 -27.50 -2.34
CA LEU A 199 -15.46 -27.09 -1.14
C LEU A 199 -16.03 -25.80 -0.57
N VAL A 200 -15.99 -25.68 0.75
CA VAL A 200 -16.53 -24.53 1.49
C VAL A 200 -15.45 -23.77 2.23
N ARG A 201 -15.60 -22.45 2.31
CA ARG A 201 -14.75 -21.57 3.12
C ARG A 201 -15.24 -21.57 4.57
N PRO A 202 -14.43 -21.08 5.53
CA PRO A 202 -14.87 -20.91 6.93
C PRO A 202 -16.14 -20.07 7.10
N SER A 203 -16.44 -19.19 6.15
CA SER A 203 -17.69 -18.43 6.16
C SER A 203 -18.95 -19.26 5.88
N GLY A 204 -18.79 -20.51 5.41
CA GLY A 204 -19.86 -21.35 4.89
C GLY A 204 -20.12 -21.12 3.39
N ASP A 205 -19.52 -20.10 2.78
CA ASP A 205 -19.69 -19.85 1.35
C ASP A 205 -18.94 -20.90 0.51
N PRO A 206 -19.53 -21.39 -0.59
CA PRO A 206 -18.83 -22.27 -1.51
C PRO A 206 -17.60 -21.58 -2.10
N MET A 207 -16.59 -22.38 -2.42
CA MET A 207 -15.40 -21.93 -3.10
C MET A 207 -15.77 -21.49 -4.52
N VAL A 208 -15.29 -20.31 -4.93
CA VAL A 208 -15.52 -19.80 -6.29
C VAL A 208 -14.35 -20.22 -7.17
N CYS A 209 -14.64 -20.97 -8.22
CA CYS A 209 -13.67 -21.56 -9.13
C CYS A 209 -13.63 -20.81 -10.47
N GLN A 210 -13.14 -19.55 -10.47
CA GLN A 210 -13.24 -18.62 -11.62
C GLN A 210 -12.68 -19.14 -12.96
N HIS A 211 -11.79 -20.15 -12.94
CA HIS A 211 -11.12 -20.68 -14.14
C HIS A 211 -11.06 -22.21 -14.16
N GLY A 212 -12.18 -22.85 -13.82
CA GLY A 212 -12.31 -24.31 -13.83
C GLY A 212 -11.95 -24.96 -12.50
N GLU A 213 -12.06 -26.29 -12.46
CA GLU A 213 -11.88 -27.11 -11.26
C GLU A 213 -10.75 -28.13 -11.45
N GLY A 214 -9.99 -28.40 -10.39
CA GLY A 214 -8.87 -29.32 -10.38
C GLY A 214 -7.74 -28.79 -9.51
N SER A 215 -6.56 -28.65 -10.12
CA SER A 215 -5.32 -28.31 -9.43
C SER A 215 -4.88 -26.88 -9.76
N ARG A 216 -4.89 -26.01 -8.74
CA ARG A 216 -4.43 -24.62 -8.87
C ARG A 216 -2.98 -24.48 -8.45
N PHE A 217 -2.19 -23.86 -9.30
CA PHE A 217 -0.80 -23.49 -9.07
C PHE A 217 -0.71 -21.98 -8.90
N LYS A 218 -0.20 -21.54 -7.76
CA LYS A 218 0.19 -20.16 -7.52
C LYS A 218 1.70 -20.14 -7.36
N THR A 219 2.42 -19.59 -8.32
CA THR A 219 3.89 -19.59 -8.34
C THR A 219 4.43 -18.18 -8.14
N GLN A 220 5.51 -18.06 -7.38
CA GLN A 220 6.36 -16.88 -7.27
C GLN A 220 7.81 -17.27 -7.54
N THR A 221 8.53 -16.46 -8.32
CA THR A 221 9.96 -16.62 -8.53
C THR A 221 10.64 -15.27 -8.75
N THR A 222 11.97 -15.21 -8.65
CA THR A 222 12.72 -14.00 -9.00
C THR A 222 13.44 -14.11 -10.35
N TYR A 223 13.68 -12.97 -10.98
CA TYR A 223 14.43 -12.85 -12.24
C TYR A 223 13.83 -13.71 -13.36
N ALA A 224 12.52 -13.55 -13.59
CA ALA A 224 11.76 -14.26 -14.61
C ALA A 224 10.57 -13.42 -15.08
N GLY A 225 10.17 -13.62 -16.35
CA GLY A 225 8.89 -13.18 -16.87
C GLY A 225 7.81 -14.24 -16.70
N SER A 226 6.64 -14.00 -17.32
CA SER A 226 5.49 -14.89 -17.20
C SER A 226 5.73 -16.28 -17.79
N LYS A 227 6.36 -16.36 -18.96
CA LYS A 227 6.68 -17.63 -19.64
C LYS A 227 7.69 -18.44 -18.86
N GLU A 228 8.77 -17.81 -18.43
CA GLU A 228 9.83 -18.45 -17.65
C GLU A 228 9.26 -18.97 -16.33
N SER A 229 8.39 -18.20 -15.67
CA SER A 229 7.73 -18.63 -14.44
C SER A 229 6.87 -19.88 -14.65
N LEU A 230 6.10 -19.94 -15.74
CA LEU A 230 5.31 -21.14 -16.08
C LEU A 230 6.21 -22.35 -16.36
N VAL A 231 7.30 -22.17 -17.09
CA VAL A 231 8.27 -23.24 -17.35
C VAL A 231 8.87 -23.76 -16.05
N ARG A 232 9.25 -22.87 -15.12
CA ARG A 232 9.75 -23.26 -13.79
C ARG A 232 8.69 -24.03 -12.99
N THR A 233 7.42 -23.63 -13.06
CA THR A 233 6.29 -24.39 -12.48
C THR A 233 6.17 -25.80 -13.04
N VAL A 234 6.23 -25.96 -14.35
CA VAL A 234 6.20 -27.28 -14.99
C VAL A 234 7.38 -28.13 -14.55
N GLN A 235 8.60 -27.57 -14.54
CA GLN A 235 9.82 -28.26 -14.15
C GLN A 235 9.78 -28.75 -12.69
N ILE A 236 9.48 -27.84 -11.75
CA ILE A 236 9.50 -28.14 -10.32
C ILE A 236 8.40 -29.13 -9.94
N THR A 237 7.19 -28.93 -10.45
CA THR A 237 6.06 -29.83 -10.15
C THR A 237 6.30 -31.23 -10.72
N ASN A 238 6.87 -31.35 -11.93
CA ASN A 238 7.23 -32.66 -12.50
C ASN A 238 8.33 -33.37 -11.71
N LEU A 239 9.30 -32.62 -11.17
CA LEU A 239 10.34 -33.18 -10.30
C LEU A 239 9.75 -33.63 -8.96
N ALA A 240 8.89 -32.82 -8.34
CA ALA A 240 8.19 -33.17 -7.11
C ALA A 240 7.34 -34.44 -7.28
N ALA A 241 6.57 -34.54 -8.37
CA ALA A 241 5.79 -35.73 -8.69
C ALA A 241 6.68 -36.98 -8.79
N THR A 242 7.82 -36.84 -9.48
CA THR A 242 8.79 -37.93 -9.62
C THR A 242 9.37 -38.36 -8.27
N ALA A 243 9.73 -37.40 -7.41
CA ALA A 243 10.29 -37.66 -6.08
C ALA A 243 9.29 -38.35 -5.14
N LEU A 244 8.02 -37.97 -5.22
CA LEU A 244 6.93 -38.56 -4.44
C LEU A 244 6.42 -39.89 -5.01
N GLY A 245 6.94 -40.33 -6.17
CA GLY A 245 6.52 -41.57 -6.82
C GLY A 245 5.08 -41.51 -7.37
N VAL A 246 4.58 -40.32 -7.68
CA VAL A 246 3.24 -40.11 -8.23
C VAL A 246 3.32 -39.72 -9.71
N GLU A 247 2.22 -39.92 -10.43
CA GLU A 247 2.18 -39.54 -11.83
C GLU A 247 2.22 -38.01 -11.99
N ARG A 248 2.86 -37.54 -13.06
CA ARG A 248 3.01 -36.12 -13.37
C ARG A 248 1.66 -35.46 -13.67
N PRO A 249 1.53 -34.14 -13.44
CA PRO A 249 0.38 -33.40 -13.93
C PRO A 249 0.25 -33.54 -15.45
N ASP A 250 -0.99 -33.69 -15.92
CA ASP A 250 -1.28 -33.62 -17.35
C ASP A 250 -1.39 -32.14 -17.75
N TRP A 251 -0.28 -31.55 -18.17
CA TRP A 251 -0.24 -30.16 -18.59
C TRP A 251 -1.07 -29.87 -19.85
N SER A 252 -1.65 -30.87 -20.52
CA SER A 252 -2.57 -30.67 -21.62
C SER A 252 -3.96 -30.19 -21.17
N THR A 253 -4.33 -30.38 -19.88
CA THR A 253 -5.56 -29.86 -19.27
C THR A 253 -5.40 -28.43 -18.74
N PHE A 254 -4.28 -27.77 -19.04
CA PHE A 254 -4.04 -26.40 -18.63
C PHE A 254 -5.06 -25.43 -19.23
N ASN A 255 -5.84 -24.78 -18.36
CA ASN A 255 -6.71 -23.70 -18.77
C ASN A 255 -5.87 -22.44 -19.00
N ARG A 256 -5.74 -22.02 -20.27
CA ARG A 256 -4.97 -20.84 -20.64
C ARG A 256 -5.52 -19.55 -20.01
N ASP A 257 -6.84 -19.41 -19.91
CA ASP A 257 -7.46 -18.18 -19.40
C ASP A 257 -7.18 -17.99 -17.91
N SER A 258 -6.90 -19.08 -17.19
CA SER A 258 -6.45 -19.06 -15.78
C SER A 258 -5.03 -18.48 -15.59
N TRP A 259 -4.29 -18.26 -16.68
CA TRP A 259 -2.89 -17.84 -16.64
C TRP A 259 -2.77 -16.35 -16.33
N LYS A 260 -2.80 -16.01 -15.05
CA LYS A 260 -2.84 -14.62 -14.56
C LYS A 260 -1.56 -14.22 -13.87
N VAL A 261 -1.20 -12.94 -13.95
CA VAL A 261 -0.12 -12.34 -13.16
C VAL A 261 -0.72 -11.84 -11.85
N TRP A 262 -0.25 -12.37 -10.72
CA TRP A 262 -0.67 -11.89 -9.39
C TRP A 262 0.45 -11.12 -8.68
N LYS A 263 1.68 -11.18 -9.20
CA LYS A 263 2.83 -10.41 -8.69
C LYS A 263 3.75 -10.02 -9.83
N GLY A 264 4.26 -8.79 -9.79
CA GLY A 264 5.27 -8.32 -10.72
C GLY A 264 6.05 -7.17 -10.11
N GLU A 265 7.37 -7.21 -10.20
CA GLU A 265 8.26 -6.22 -9.59
C GLU A 265 9.43 -5.94 -10.53
N VAL A 266 9.78 -4.67 -10.68
CA VAL A 266 11.02 -4.24 -11.35
C VAL A 266 11.74 -3.21 -10.50
N HIS A 267 13.06 -3.15 -10.59
CA HIS A 267 13.81 -2.24 -9.72
C HIS A 267 15.09 -1.66 -10.30
N HIS A 268 15.52 -0.60 -9.63
CA HIS A 268 16.88 -0.08 -9.66
C HIS A 268 17.50 -0.17 -8.27
N ARG A 269 18.77 -0.55 -8.21
CA ARG A 269 19.61 -0.29 -7.03
C ARG A 269 20.40 0.99 -7.21
N PHE A 270 20.58 1.71 -6.11
CA PHE A 270 21.20 3.03 -6.13
C PHE A 270 22.04 3.26 -4.88
N ALA A 271 22.93 4.26 -4.95
CA ALA A 271 23.84 4.61 -3.88
C ALA A 271 23.09 5.04 -2.61
N SER A 272 23.46 4.49 -1.45
CA SER A 272 22.81 4.78 -0.18
C SER A 272 22.70 6.27 0.18
N GLU A 273 23.62 7.10 -0.30
CA GLU A 273 23.62 8.56 -0.10
C GLU A 273 22.39 9.27 -0.70
N MET A 274 21.72 8.65 -1.68
CA MET A 274 20.54 9.23 -2.35
C MET A 274 19.22 8.81 -1.70
N MET A 275 19.25 8.02 -0.63
CA MET A 275 18.06 7.42 -0.03
C MET A 275 17.02 8.48 0.38
N ASP A 276 17.45 9.51 1.09
CA ASP A 276 16.57 10.61 1.53
C ASP A 276 15.94 11.33 0.34
N ALA A 277 16.70 11.54 -0.73
CA ALA A 277 16.20 12.20 -1.95
C ALA A 277 15.13 11.35 -2.64
N VAL A 278 15.33 10.02 -2.74
CA VAL A 278 14.34 9.13 -3.35
C VAL A 278 13.09 9.01 -2.48
N VAL A 279 13.25 8.85 -1.17
CA VAL A 279 12.14 8.81 -0.20
C VAL A 279 11.32 10.10 -0.25
N GLN A 280 11.97 11.26 -0.27
CA GLN A 280 11.27 12.54 -0.37
C GLN A 280 10.45 12.65 -1.66
N ARG A 281 11.01 12.24 -2.82
CA ARG A 281 10.25 12.24 -4.08
C ARG A 281 9.08 11.27 -4.05
N LEU A 282 9.23 10.12 -3.40
CA LEU A 282 8.13 9.16 -3.25
C LEU A 282 7.02 9.70 -2.35
N ARG A 283 7.36 10.41 -1.26
CA ARG A 283 6.38 11.13 -0.42
C ARG A 283 5.64 12.23 -1.16
N GLU A 284 6.36 13.00 -1.99
CA GLU A 284 5.71 13.98 -2.87
C GLU A 284 4.72 13.29 -3.83
N ALA A 285 5.08 12.13 -4.40
CA ALA A 285 4.19 11.31 -5.22
C ALA A 285 2.92 10.92 -4.45
N LYS A 286 3.08 10.35 -3.25
CA LYS A 286 1.99 9.96 -2.34
C LYS A 286 1.01 11.10 -2.12
N SER A 287 1.54 12.25 -1.73
CA SER A 287 0.79 13.45 -1.38
C SER A 287 -0.06 13.97 -2.55
N MET A 288 0.34 13.78 -3.81
CA MET A 288 -0.50 14.13 -4.96
C MET A 288 -1.55 13.07 -5.30
N LEU A 289 -1.27 11.79 -5.06
CA LEU A 289 -2.22 10.71 -5.31
C LEU A 289 -3.40 10.76 -4.34
N GLU A 290 -3.14 11.09 -3.08
CA GLU A 290 -4.15 11.30 -2.03
C GLU A 290 -5.05 12.51 -2.33
N TYR A 291 -4.48 13.56 -2.92
CA TYR A 291 -5.14 14.85 -3.14
C TYR A 291 -6.37 14.81 -4.08
N GLY A 292 -6.53 13.76 -4.89
CA GLY A 292 -7.60 13.71 -5.89
C GLY A 292 -8.86 12.89 -5.57
N GLY A 293 -9.01 12.26 -4.38
CA GLY A 293 -10.13 11.34 -4.12
C GLY A 293 -9.94 10.38 -2.94
N ARG A 294 -11.05 9.82 -2.42
CA ARG A 294 -11.14 8.86 -1.28
C ARG A 294 -10.57 7.45 -1.59
N GLY A 295 -9.54 7.33 -2.43
CA GLY A 295 -8.90 6.04 -2.71
C GLY A 295 -7.92 5.67 -1.60
N ASP A 296 -7.89 4.40 -1.20
CA ASP A 296 -6.99 3.88 -0.16
C ASP A 296 -5.53 3.97 -0.63
N VAL A 297 -4.86 5.08 -0.28
CA VAL A 297 -3.41 5.20 -0.38
C VAL A 297 -2.82 4.66 0.91
N ASP A 298 -2.53 3.36 0.93
CA ASP A 298 -1.80 2.73 2.01
C ASP A 298 -0.32 3.14 1.93
N GLY A 299 0.08 4.06 2.81
CA GLY A 299 1.48 4.41 3.02
C GLY A 299 1.92 3.98 4.42
N ASP A 300 2.51 2.80 4.49
CA ASP A 300 2.91 2.18 5.76
C ASP A 300 4.45 2.12 5.81
N GLY A 301 5.06 3.03 6.58
CA GLY A 301 6.48 2.97 6.94
C GLY A 301 6.66 2.05 8.14
N THR A 302 6.45 0.75 7.96
CA THR A 302 6.59 -0.25 9.04
C THR A 302 7.58 -1.35 8.67
N MET A 303 8.28 -1.85 9.69
CA MET A 303 9.17 -3.00 9.62
C MET A 303 8.38 -4.20 9.08
N ARG A 304 8.62 -4.61 7.83
CA ARG A 304 8.02 -5.82 7.23
C ARG A 304 9.12 -6.85 6.98
N GLU A 305 8.94 -8.05 7.54
CA GLU A 305 9.77 -9.23 7.24
C GLU A 305 11.29 -9.03 7.40
N GLY A 306 11.73 -8.25 8.39
CA GLY A 306 13.16 -7.98 8.65
C GLY A 306 13.79 -6.93 7.73
N MET A 307 13.01 -6.29 6.86
CA MET A 307 13.44 -5.21 5.97
C MET A 307 12.99 -3.85 6.51
N PHE A 308 13.84 -2.82 6.38
CA PHE A 308 13.43 -1.43 6.60
C PHE A 308 12.86 -0.89 5.29
N VAL A 309 11.54 -0.98 5.16
CA VAL A 309 10.80 -0.23 4.15
C VAL A 309 10.71 1.20 4.67
N GLU A 310 11.36 2.11 3.95
CA GLU A 310 11.51 3.50 4.40
C GLU A 310 10.39 4.37 3.86
N GLU A 311 9.85 4.00 2.70
CA GLU A 311 8.59 4.53 2.19
C GLU A 311 7.99 3.55 1.17
N MET A 312 6.66 3.43 1.18
CA MET A 312 5.88 2.65 0.22
C MET A 312 4.61 3.41 -0.13
N VAL A 313 4.28 3.43 -1.41
CA VAL A 313 3.06 4.07 -1.91
C VAL A 313 2.37 3.07 -2.82
N ARG A 314 1.11 2.76 -2.51
CA ARG A 314 0.20 1.95 -3.32
C ARG A 314 -0.95 2.84 -3.76
N SER A 315 -1.34 2.75 -5.03
CA SER A 315 -2.48 3.50 -5.58
C SER A 315 -2.94 2.91 -6.91
N ASP A 316 -4.21 3.09 -7.25
CA ASP A 316 -4.80 2.88 -8.58
C ASP A 316 -4.78 4.16 -9.44
N ARG A 317 -4.22 5.28 -8.91
CA ARG A 317 -4.35 6.62 -9.51
C ARG A 317 -3.05 7.19 -10.07
N TRP A 318 -2.11 6.31 -10.42
CA TRP A 318 -0.83 6.73 -10.98
C TRP A 318 -0.98 7.53 -12.28
N ASN A 319 -2.10 7.41 -12.98
CA ASN A 319 -2.48 8.29 -14.09
C ASN A 319 -2.55 9.79 -13.73
N VAL A 320 -2.86 10.15 -12.47
CA VAL A 320 -2.85 11.55 -12.00
C VAL A 320 -1.46 12.16 -12.12
N LEU A 321 -0.42 11.34 -11.92
CA LEU A 321 0.98 11.75 -12.10
C LEU A 321 1.44 11.66 -13.56
N GLY A 322 0.54 11.33 -14.47
CA GLY A 322 0.79 11.16 -15.89
C GLY A 322 1.43 9.81 -16.26
N PHE A 323 1.41 8.80 -15.37
CA PHE A 323 1.80 7.45 -15.80
C PHE A 323 0.74 6.84 -16.72
N ASN A 324 1.16 6.03 -17.69
CA ASN A 324 0.29 5.55 -18.78
C ASN A 324 0.03 4.04 -18.71
N ALA A 325 -0.73 3.49 -19.68
CA ALA A 325 -1.02 2.07 -19.85
C ALA A 325 -1.75 1.46 -18.63
N PHE A 326 -1.10 0.55 -17.89
CA PHE A 326 -1.75 -0.09 -16.73
C PHE A 326 -2.10 0.92 -15.63
N ALA A 327 -1.40 2.04 -15.55
CA ALA A 327 -1.69 3.11 -14.59
C ALA A 327 -3.01 3.87 -14.90
N GLN A 328 -3.56 3.73 -16.12
CA GLN A 328 -4.83 4.35 -16.51
C GLN A 328 -6.02 3.37 -16.41
N ARG A 329 -5.76 2.08 -16.20
CA ARG A 329 -6.81 1.07 -16.09
C ARG A 329 -7.40 1.12 -14.69
N SER A 330 -8.70 1.37 -14.60
CA SER A 330 -9.43 1.28 -13.34
C SER A 330 -9.28 -0.09 -12.69
N GLY A 331 -9.20 -0.12 -11.36
CA GLY A 331 -9.14 -1.34 -10.56
C GLY A 331 -7.81 -2.08 -10.59
N ILE A 332 -6.78 -1.56 -11.28
CA ILE A 332 -5.40 -2.03 -11.21
C ILE A 332 -4.65 -1.20 -10.17
N GLU A 333 -4.10 -1.87 -9.16
CA GLU A 333 -3.30 -1.20 -8.15
C GLU A 333 -1.81 -1.43 -8.40
N LEU A 334 -1.05 -0.33 -8.46
CA LEU A 334 0.39 -0.34 -8.62
C LEU A 334 1.03 0.34 -7.42
N GLY A 335 2.32 0.12 -7.24
CA GLY A 335 3.04 0.81 -6.18
C GLY A 335 4.52 0.99 -6.44
N LEU A 336 5.11 1.87 -5.63
CA LEU A 336 6.53 2.12 -5.55
C LEU A 336 6.95 1.96 -4.09
N LYS A 337 8.08 1.30 -3.86
CA LYS A 337 8.66 1.15 -2.53
C LYS A 337 10.16 1.38 -2.58
N VAL A 338 10.67 2.04 -1.55
CA VAL A 338 12.10 2.23 -1.32
C VAL A 338 12.45 1.54 -0.03
N TYR A 339 13.41 0.62 -0.08
CA TYR A 339 13.80 -0.14 1.10
C TYR A 339 15.28 -0.48 1.11
N ARG A 340 15.75 -0.77 2.32
CA ARG A 340 17.09 -1.26 2.60
C ARG A 340 17.01 -2.45 3.56
N ILE A 341 17.88 -3.43 3.37
CA ILE A 341 18.02 -4.51 4.35
C ILE A 341 18.76 -3.95 5.58
N ASN A 342 18.20 -4.17 6.78
CA ASN A 342 18.79 -3.64 8.00
C ASN A 342 20.05 -4.41 8.43
N GLY A 343 20.90 -3.74 9.19
CA GLY A 343 22.11 -4.31 9.75
C GLY A 343 23.28 -4.36 8.76
N SER A 344 24.24 -5.23 9.05
CA SER A 344 25.33 -5.57 8.13
C SER A 344 24.99 -6.92 7.51
N PRO A 345 24.18 -6.97 6.43
CA PRO A 345 23.93 -8.23 5.76
C PRO A 345 25.27 -8.88 5.43
N ARG A 346 25.39 -10.20 5.66
CA ARG A 346 26.60 -10.97 5.29
C ARG A 346 26.95 -10.82 3.81
N ASP A 347 25.94 -10.48 3.03
CA ASP A 347 26.03 -10.18 1.63
C ASP A 347 26.10 -8.67 1.41
N ASP A 348 27.30 -8.17 1.11
CA ASP A 348 27.56 -6.76 0.86
C ASP A 348 26.70 -6.19 -0.29
N ARG A 349 26.21 -7.05 -1.20
CA ARG A 349 25.33 -6.65 -2.33
C ARG A 349 23.97 -6.14 -1.87
N LEU A 350 23.48 -6.65 -0.74
CA LEU A 350 22.17 -6.28 -0.17
C LEU A 350 22.23 -5.00 0.68
N SER A 351 23.42 -4.42 0.82
CA SER A 351 23.65 -3.22 1.63
C SER A 351 23.17 -1.93 0.95
N GLU A 352 23.07 -1.92 -0.39
CA GLU A 352 22.63 -0.77 -1.16
C GLU A 352 21.09 -0.74 -1.29
N PRO A 353 20.46 0.44 -1.16
CA PRO A 353 19.01 0.57 -1.28
C PRO A 353 18.45 0.18 -2.64
N LYS A 354 17.16 -0.14 -2.62
CA LYS A 354 16.41 -0.56 -3.80
C LYS A 354 15.15 0.29 -3.96
N LEU A 355 14.97 0.84 -5.15
CA LEU A 355 13.74 1.46 -5.62
C LEU A 355 13.00 0.45 -6.51
N GLU A 356 11.86 -0.04 -6.05
CA GLU A 356 11.09 -1.10 -6.71
C GLU A 356 9.67 -0.62 -7.04
N ALA A 357 9.28 -0.74 -8.32
CA ALA A 357 7.91 -0.64 -8.75
C ALA A 357 7.28 -2.03 -8.73
N PHE A 358 6.04 -2.15 -8.27
CA PHE A 358 5.36 -3.42 -8.14
C PHE A 358 3.88 -3.36 -8.50
N PHE A 359 3.35 -4.48 -8.98
CA PHE A 359 1.92 -4.73 -9.13
C PHE A 359 1.35 -5.17 -7.77
N ALA A 360 0.40 -4.41 -7.23
CA ALA A 360 -0.13 -4.57 -5.88
C ALA A 360 -1.45 -5.36 -5.84
N GLY A 361 -1.93 -5.82 -6.98
CA GLY A 361 -3.19 -6.53 -7.12
C GLY A 361 -4.28 -5.67 -7.77
N THR A 362 -5.53 -5.98 -7.47
CA THR A 362 -6.71 -5.33 -8.00
C THR A 362 -7.69 -4.98 -6.89
N ASP A 363 -8.69 -4.15 -7.20
CA ASP A 363 -9.80 -3.75 -6.31
C ASP A 363 -10.81 -4.87 -6.01
N HIS A 364 -10.41 -6.14 -6.16
CA HIS A 364 -11.21 -7.37 -6.03
C HIS A 364 -12.34 -7.56 -7.05
N ASP A 365 -12.92 -6.49 -7.60
CA ASP A 365 -13.91 -6.53 -8.68
C ASP A 365 -13.26 -6.64 -10.07
N THR A 366 -12.01 -6.21 -10.19
CA THR A 366 -11.21 -6.30 -11.41
C THR A 366 -10.40 -7.60 -11.47
N GLU A 367 -10.48 -8.28 -12.60
CA GLU A 367 -9.72 -9.52 -12.84
C GLU A 367 -8.22 -9.24 -12.91
N LEU A 368 -7.42 -10.20 -12.45
CA LEU A 368 -5.96 -10.14 -12.59
C LEU A 368 -5.55 -10.08 -14.09
N PRO A 369 -4.49 -9.35 -14.43
CA PRO A 369 -3.98 -9.29 -15.79
C PRO A 369 -3.61 -10.67 -16.33
N HIS A 370 -3.89 -10.94 -17.60
CA HIS A 370 -3.45 -12.18 -18.22
C HIS A 370 -1.91 -12.15 -18.42
N ALA A 371 -1.26 -13.31 -18.36
CA ALA A 371 0.18 -13.46 -18.47
C ALA A 371 0.80 -12.92 -19.78
N ASP A 372 0.02 -12.89 -20.86
CA ASP A 372 0.44 -12.29 -22.13
C ASP A 372 0.53 -10.76 -22.04
N GLU A 373 -0.16 -10.13 -21.09
CA GLU A 373 -0.10 -8.69 -20.84
C GLU A 373 1.11 -8.29 -19.97
N TRP A 374 1.92 -9.26 -19.52
CA TRP A 374 3.11 -9.00 -18.69
C TRP A 374 4.01 -7.94 -19.30
N ALA A 375 4.26 -8.00 -20.62
CA ALA A 375 5.13 -7.04 -21.29
C ALA A 375 4.65 -5.59 -21.13
N ALA A 376 3.34 -5.35 -21.22
CA ALA A 376 2.73 -4.04 -21.05
C ALA A 376 2.69 -3.60 -19.57
N LEU A 377 2.38 -4.53 -18.66
CA LEU A 377 2.45 -4.26 -17.21
C LEU A 377 3.88 -3.90 -16.79
N ARG A 378 4.85 -4.71 -17.19
CA ARG A 378 6.28 -4.52 -16.93
C ARG A 378 6.81 -3.21 -17.52
N ALA A 379 6.33 -2.80 -18.69
CA ALA A 379 6.65 -1.50 -19.26
C ALA A 379 6.11 -0.33 -18.42
N THR A 380 4.91 -0.48 -17.84
CA THR A 380 4.32 0.49 -16.90
C THR A 380 5.15 0.56 -15.61
N LEU A 381 5.49 -0.59 -15.02
CA LEU A 381 6.34 -0.67 -13.83
C LEU A 381 7.73 -0.06 -14.09
N ARG A 382 8.31 -0.29 -15.27
CA ARG A 382 9.54 0.36 -15.70
C ARG A 382 9.39 1.87 -15.74
N GLN A 383 8.33 2.37 -16.37
CA GLN A 383 8.06 3.82 -16.44
C GLN A 383 8.01 4.44 -15.04
N MET A 384 7.37 3.75 -14.09
CA MET A 384 7.28 4.18 -12.69
C MET A 384 8.63 4.18 -11.99
N ALA A 385 9.37 3.06 -12.03
CA ALA A 385 10.66 2.93 -11.36
C ALA A 385 11.70 3.91 -11.92
N SER A 386 11.83 3.97 -13.25
CA SER A 386 12.80 4.84 -13.93
C SER A 386 12.37 6.31 -13.89
N GLY A 387 11.07 6.60 -14.01
CA GLY A 387 10.54 7.96 -13.90
C GLY A 387 10.77 8.57 -12.52
N LEU A 388 10.54 7.79 -11.46
CA LEU A 388 10.86 8.24 -10.10
C LEU A 388 12.38 8.37 -9.91
N ALA A 389 13.18 7.41 -10.36
CA ALA A 389 14.64 7.46 -10.24
C ALA A 389 15.24 8.74 -10.87
N VAL A 390 14.84 9.04 -12.11
CA VAL A 390 15.27 10.25 -12.83
C VAL A 390 14.88 11.51 -12.06
N ARG A 391 13.63 11.58 -11.56
CA ARG A 391 13.14 12.73 -10.79
C ARG A 391 13.84 12.91 -9.44
N SER A 392 14.32 11.81 -8.85
CA SER A 392 15.17 11.83 -7.67
C SER A 392 16.62 12.22 -7.96
N GLY A 393 16.97 12.50 -9.22
CA GLY A 393 18.34 12.87 -9.63
C GLY A 393 19.28 11.68 -9.72
N LEU A 394 18.77 10.44 -9.73
CA LEU A 394 19.59 9.26 -9.97
C LEU A 394 20.05 9.27 -11.41
N ASN A 395 21.35 9.51 -11.60
CA ASN A 395 22.01 9.29 -12.88
C ASN A 395 22.69 7.92 -12.90
N LEU A 396 23.18 7.50 -14.06
CA LEU A 396 23.87 6.21 -14.21
C LEU A 396 25.00 5.97 -13.19
N GLY A 397 25.77 7.01 -12.83
CA GLY A 397 26.86 6.89 -11.87
C GLY A 397 26.41 6.61 -10.43
N LEU A 398 25.14 6.89 -10.13
CA LEU A 398 24.50 6.66 -8.84
C LEU A 398 23.78 5.32 -8.77
N LEU A 399 23.62 4.61 -9.89
CA LEU A 399 23.13 3.25 -9.89
C LEU A 399 24.21 2.29 -9.39
N ARG A 400 23.78 1.22 -8.73
CA ARG A 400 24.66 0.20 -8.14
C ARG A 400 24.37 -1.15 -8.75
N GLU A 401 25.44 -1.87 -9.05
CA GLU A 401 25.38 -3.22 -9.60
C GLU A 401 25.03 -4.22 -8.48
N ASP A 402 24.33 -5.30 -8.84
CA ASP A 402 24.27 -6.55 -8.07
C ASP A 402 24.49 -7.74 -9.01
N ASP A 403 24.42 -8.97 -8.50
CA ASP A 403 24.70 -10.20 -9.27
C ASP A 403 23.84 -10.40 -10.52
N TYR A 404 22.68 -9.77 -10.60
CA TYR A 404 21.75 -9.89 -11.72
C TYR A 404 21.50 -8.54 -12.39
N TYR A 405 21.67 -7.44 -11.65
CA TYR A 405 21.46 -6.08 -12.11
C TYR A 405 22.78 -5.38 -12.45
N GLU A 406 23.10 -5.34 -13.74
CA GLU A 406 24.28 -4.65 -14.27
C GLU A 406 23.89 -3.38 -15.05
N PRO A 407 23.54 -2.25 -14.40
CA PRO A 407 22.99 -1.05 -15.04
C PRO A 407 23.81 -0.47 -16.19
N ARG A 408 25.12 -0.73 -16.23
CA ARG A 408 26.01 -0.23 -17.28
C ARG A 408 25.92 -1.04 -18.56
N ASP A 409 25.68 -2.34 -18.44
CA ASP A 409 25.64 -3.30 -19.53
C ASP A 409 24.21 -3.62 -19.99
N ARG A 410 23.21 -3.19 -19.21
CA ARG A 410 21.79 -3.27 -19.58
C ARG A 410 21.44 -2.34 -20.74
N GLU A 411 20.44 -2.77 -21.50
CA GLU A 411 19.87 -2.01 -22.60
C GLU A 411 19.40 -0.63 -22.11
N ARG A 412 19.71 0.36 -22.92
CA ARG A 412 19.35 1.76 -22.76
C ARG A 412 18.04 1.97 -23.50
N ILE A 413 17.00 2.33 -22.75
CA ILE A 413 15.64 2.39 -23.28
C ILE A 413 15.10 3.79 -23.07
N ASP A 414 14.46 4.31 -24.11
CA ASP A 414 13.68 5.53 -24.10
C ASP A 414 12.58 5.43 -23.03
N THR A 415 12.84 6.06 -21.90
CA THR A 415 11.95 6.11 -20.75
C THR A 415 11.13 7.38 -20.83
N LEU A 416 9.81 7.24 -20.91
CA LEU A 416 8.88 8.36 -20.90
C LEU A 416 8.64 8.84 -19.47
N VAL A 417 9.19 9.98 -19.09
CA VAL A 417 9.01 10.59 -17.77
C VAL A 417 7.89 11.63 -17.88
N PRO A 418 6.75 11.48 -17.15
CA PRO A 418 5.64 12.43 -17.25
C PRO A 418 6.06 13.85 -16.84
N THR A 419 5.70 14.90 -17.57
CA THR A 419 6.07 16.31 -17.27
C THR A 419 5.04 17.05 -16.41
N GLY A 420 3.78 16.59 -16.41
CA GLY A 420 2.65 17.19 -15.68
C GLY A 420 2.75 17.19 -14.15
N TRP A 421 3.70 16.45 -13.59
CA TRP A 421 3.96 16.36 -12.15
C TRP A 421 4.13 17.72 -11.47
N ARG A 422 4.78 18.70 -12.11
CA ARG A 422 4.95 20.05 -11.54
C ARG A 422 3.62 20.79 -11.40
N ALA A 423 2.75 20.70 -12.41
CA ALA A 423 1.43 21.32 -12.37
C ALA A 423 0.55 20.65 -11.29
N ALA A 424 0.62 19.32 -11.17
CA ALA A 424 -0.07 18.58 -10.12
C ALA A 424 0.41 18.96 -8.71
N VAL A 425 1.73 19.12 -8.50
CA VAL A 425 2.30 19.63 -7.23
C VAL A 425 1.77 21.03 -6.94
N GLN A 426 1.77 21.93 -7.92
CA GLN A 426 1.31 23.30 -7.74
C GLN A 426 -0.18 23.34 -7.32
N GLU A 427 -1.05 22.60 -8.02
CA GLU A 427 -2.47 22.53 -7.69
C GLU A 427 -2.71 21.96 -6.28
N ALA A 428 -1.98 20.89 -5.92
CA ALA A 428 -2.05 20.30 -4.58
C ALA A 428 -1.59 21.29 -3.50
N ASN A 429 -0.50 22.03 -3.76
CA ASN A 429 0.01 23.06 -2.86
C ASN A 429 -0.97 24.21 -2.67
N GLU A 430 -1.61 24.70 -3.73
CA GLU A 430 -2.60 25.77 -3.65
C GLU A 430 -3.79 25.38 -2.76
N THR A 431 -4.25 24.13 -2.82
CA THR A 431 -5.34 23.68 -1.97
C THR A 431 -4.91 23.40 -0.54
N ARG A 432 -3.71 22.85 -0.30
CA ARG A 432 -3.14 22.76 1.06
C ARG A 432 -3.02 24.15 1.68
N LEU A 433 -2.57 25.13 0.90
CA LEU A 433 -2.54 26.53 1.32
C LEU A 433 -3.94 27.03 1.70
N ARG A 434 -4.97 26.73 0.90
CA ARG A 434 -6.36 27.06 1.29
C ARG A 434 -6.79 26.37 2.58
N ARG A 435 -6.38 25.11 2.83
CA ARG A 435 -6.67 24.42 4.10
C ARG A 435 -5.95 25.08 5.28
N ILE A 436 -4.67 25.40 5.13
CA ILE A 436 -3.89 26.18 6.11
C ILE A 436 -4.65 27.46 6.43
N LEU A 437 -5.00 28.24 5.41
CA LEU A 437 -5.74 29.49 5.57
C LEU A 437 -7.07 29.26 6.27
N ASN A 438 -7.89 28.29 5.83
CA ASN A 438 -9.16 27.98 6.49
C ASN A 438 -8.97 27.56 7.97
N SER A 439 -7.93 26.79 8.28
CA SER A 439 -7.63 26.35 9.65
C SER A 439 -7.19 27.50 10.55
N VAL A 440 -6.48 28.49 9.98
CA VAL A 440 -6.02 29.68 10.68
C VAL A 440 -7.14 30.74 10.77
N TYR A 441 -8.03 30.86 9.79
CA TYR A 441 -9.11 31.85 9.74
C TYR A 441 -10.43 31.37 10.37
N GLY A 442 -10.70 30.07 10.46
CA GLY A 442 -12.06 29.52 10.61
C GLY A 442 -12.58 29.28 12.03
N GLN A 443 -11.76 29.19 13.08
CA GLN A 443 -12.19 28.77 14.43
C GLN A 443 -11.40 29.40 15.60
N SER A 444 -11.96 29.34 16.81
CA SER A 444 -11.28 29.65 18.09
C SER A 444 -9.97 28.86 18.24
N GLY A 445 -8.85 29.53 18.55
CA GLY A 445 -7.50 28.91 18.58
C GLY A 445 -6.55 29.37 17.46
N THR A 446 -6.99 30.31 16.63
CA THR A 446 -6.26 31.11 15.62
C THR A 446 -4.79 31.35 15.93
N GLN A 447 -4.47 31.90 17.11
CA GLN A 447 -3.10 32.30 17.43
C GLN A 447 -2.15 31.13 17.67
N SER A 448 -2.62 30.03 18.28
CA SER A 448 -1.76 28.88 18.59
C SER A 448 -1.35 28.12 17.33
N LYS A 449 -2.32 27.92 16.43
CA LYS A 449 -2.09 27.31 15.11
C LYS A 449 -1.19 28.18 14.23
N TRP A 450 -1.42 29.50 14.24
CA TRP A 450 -0.55 30.46 13.54
C TRP A 450 0.87 30.47 14.11
N ASP A 451 1.05 30.60 15.43
CA ASP A 451 2.36 30.61 16.10
C ASP A 451 3.16 29.35 15.72
N LEU A 452 2.51 28.18 15.72
CA LEU A 452 3.15 26.91 15.39
C LEU A 452 3.58 26.85 13.91
N LEU A 453 2.66 27.10 12.98
CA LEU A 453 2.94 27.04 11.54
C LEU A 453 3.98 28.08 11.12
N TYR A 454 3.92 29.29 11.68
CA TYR A 454 4.87 30.36 11.41
C TYR A 454 6.29 30.00 11.88
N VAL A 455 6.43 29.41 13.06
CA VAL A 455 7.73 28.94 13.57
C VAL A 455 8.31 27.86 12.66
N ILE A 456 7.51 26.86 12.29
CA ILE A 456 7.94 25.77 11.39
C ILE A 456 8.34 26.33 10.03
N ALA A 457 7.53 27.23 9.47
CA ALA A 457 7.79 27.84 8.18
C ALA A 457 9.09 28.64 8.20
N THR A 458 9.28 29.50 9.21
CA THR A 458 10.43 30.41 9.31
C THR A 458 11.73 29.69 9.61
N MET A 459 11.69 28.63 10.44
CA MET A 459 12.88 27.87 10.82
C MET A 459 13.30 26.80 9.81
N ASN A 460 12.53 26.64 8.72
CA ASN A 460 12.69 25.54 7.78
C ASN A 460 12.61 24.17 8.47
N GLY A 461 11.61 24.04 9.34
CA GLY A 461 11.41 22.89 10.20
C GLY A 461 11.92 23.06 11.63
N ALA A 462 11.33 22.32 12.56
CA ALA A 462 11.71 22.34 13.96
C ALA A 462 11.36 21.03 14.67
N ARG A 463 12.11 20.70 15.72
CA ARG A 463 11.81 19.56 16.61
C ARG A 463 10.70 19.92 17.59
N TYR A 464 10.03 18.91 18.15
CA TYR A 464 9.00 19.13 19.17
C TYR A 464 9.48 19.96 20.35
N GLU A 465 10.69 19.68 20.86
CA GLU A 465 11.32 20.43 21.94
C GLU A 465 11.52 21.91 21.57
N GLU A 466 11.99 22.19 20.35
CA GLU A 466 12.24 23.55 19.86
C GLU A 466 10.93 24.32 19.67
N LEU A 467 9.90 23.64 19.13
CA LEU A 467 8.56 24.21 18.99
C LEU A 467 7.95 24.56 20.35
N ALA A 468 8.04 23.66 21.33
CA ALA A 468 7.56 23.89 22.69
C ALA A 468 8.33 25.02 23.38
N GLU A 469 9.65 25.10 23.18
CA GLU A 469 10.48 26.17 23.75
C GLU A 469 10.10 27.55 23.21
N ILE A 470 9.93 27.66 21.89
CA ILE A 470 9.68 28.94 21.20
C ILE A 470 8.25 29.41 21.42
N THR A 471 7.26 28.53 21.21
CA THR A 471 5.84 28.88 21.34
C THR A 471 5.41 28.96 22.80
N GLY A 472 6.14 28.30 23.71
CA GLY A 472 5.79 28.16 25.12
C GLY A 472 4.63 27.20 25.38
N PHE A 473 4.24 26.36 24.41
CA PHE A 473 3.28 25.28 24.60
C PHE A 473 3.89 24.09 25.35
N THR A 474 3.04 23.18 25.85
CA THR A 474 3.50 21.88 26.34
C THR A 474 3.84 20.99 25.15
N GLU A 475 4.78 20.08 25.31
CA GLU A 475 5.20 19.18 24.23
C GLU A 475 4.03 18.33 23.72
N ASP A 476 3.20 17.79 24.62
CA ASP A 476 1.99 17.03 24.28
C ASP A 476 1.01 17.84 23.39
N TYR A 477 0.82 19.12 23.70
CA TYR A 477 -0.07 19.99 22.92
C TYR A 477 0.51 20.34 21.55
N VAL A 478 1.83 20.48 21.44
CA VAL A 478 2.51 20.61 20.15
C VAL A 478 2.34 19.32 19.34
N GLN A 479 2.52 18.15 19.95
CA GLN A 479 2.36 16.86 19.29
C GLN A 479 0.93 16.65 18.78
N GLU A 480 -0.07 17.04 19.56
CA GLU A 480 -1.49 17.02 19.18
C GLU A 480 -1.76 17.92 17.96
N MET A 481 -1.36 19.19 18.01
CA MET A 481 -1.55 20.12 16.89
C MET A 481 -0.81 19.67 15.63
N VAL A 482 0.44 19.19 15.77
CA VAL A 482 1.18 18.62 14.64
C VAL A 482 0.50 17.36 14.12
N GLY A 483 -0.14 16.56 14.98
CA GLY A 483 -0.98 15.43 14.58
C GLY A 483 -2.09 15.85 13.64
N GLN A 484 -2.88 16.85 14.04
CA GLN A 484 -3.96 17.40 13.22
C GLN A 484 -3.45 17.90 11.86
N PHE A 485 -2.35 18.67 11.84
CA PHE A 485 -1.78 19.15 10.57
C PHE A 485 -1.16 18.06 9.70
N VAL A 486 -0.71 16.95 10.28
CA VAL A 486 -0.23 15.79 9.52
C VAL A 486 -1.43 15.04 8.93
N GLU A 487 -2.50 14.85 9.70
CA GLU A 487 -3.76 14.24 9.24
C GLU A 487 -4.42 15.09 8.13
N ASP A 488 -4.35 16.42 8.23
CA ASP A 488 -4.87 17.35 7.24
C ASP A 488 -3.98 17.50 5.98
N ASP A 489 -2.84 16.78 5.93
CA ASP A 489 -1.84 16.80 4.86
C ASP A 489 -1.19 18.19 4.64
N VAL A 490 -0.88 18.88 5.74
CA VAL A 490 -0.20 20.19 5.77
C VAL A 490 1.27 20.03 6.14
N LEU A 491 1.58 19.23 7.15
CA LEU A 491 2.93 19.03 7.70
C LEU A 491 3.37 17.57 7.57
N LEU A 492 4.69 17.35 7.65
CA LEU A 492 5.33 16.04 7.70
C LEU A 492 6.21 15.91 8.94
N ARG A 493 6.39 14.66 9.38
CA ARG A 493 7.39 14.27 10.39
C ARG A 493 8.50 13.49 9.70
N LEU A 494 9.73 14.02 9.71
CA LEU A 494 10.92 13.30 9.26
C LEU A 494 11.52 12.51 10.44
N SER A 495 12.01 11.30 10.21
CA SER A 495 12.49 10.40 11.28
C SER A 495 13.89 10.75 11.79
N MET A 496 14.06 10.62 13.12
CA MET A 496 15.27 10.65 13.97
C MET A 496 16.41 11.65 13.65
N PRO A 497 16.52 12.78 14.38
CA PRO A 497 15.55 13.30 15.36
C PRO A 497 14.25 13.74 14.65
N THR A 498 13.10 13.58 15.31
CA THR A 498 11.81 13.93 14.71
C THR A 498 11.73 15.42 14.36
N LEU A 499 11.84 15.73 13.08
CA LEU A 499 11.78 17.09 12.56
C LEU A 499 10.42 17.30 11.89
N VAL A 500 9.69 18.32 12.31
CA VAL A 500 8.41 18.70 11.71
C VAL A 500 8.68 19.73 10.62
N VAL A 501 8.22 19.47 9.41
CA VAL A 501 8.43 20.33 8.22
C VAL A 501 7.15 20.48 7.42
N PHE A 502 7.09 21.46 6.52
CA PHE A 502 6.06 21.48 5.47
C PHE A 502 6.30 20.36 4.45
N ASN A 503 5.23 19.93 3.79
CA ASN A 503 5.27 18.88 2.76
C ASN A 503 6.34 19.13 1.68
N ASN A 504 6.51 20.37 1.24
CA ASN A 504 7.58 20.78 0.34
C ASN A 504 7.94 22.26 0.54
N GLU A 505 9.09 22.66 -0.02
CA GLU A 505 9.64 24.00 0.12
C GLU A 505 8.76 25.10 -0.51
N GLU A 506 8.08 24.80 -1.61
CA GLU A 506 7.18 25.76 -2.27
C GLU A 506 5.95 26.04 -1.40
N LEU A 507 5.33 24.99 -0.85
CA LEU A 507 4.25 25.13 0.13
C LEU A 507 4.72 25.91 1.36
N ARG A 508 5.94 25.65 1.85
CA ARG A 508 6.52 26.37 2.99
C ARG A 508 6.61 27.88 2.71
N LEU A 509 7.16 28.25 1.55
CA LEU A 509 7.32 29.66 1.16
C LEU A 509 5.97 30.33 0.95
N ASN A 510 5.07 29.69 0.23
CA ASN A 510 3.72 30.22 0.02
C ASN A 510 2.94 30.36 1.33
N ALA A 511 3.06 29.37 2.24
CA ALA A 511 2.46 29.44 3.56
C ALA A 511 3.09 30.55 4.41
N LEU A 512 4.41 30.74 4.34
CA LEU A 512 5.08 31.83 5.06
C LEU A 512 4.58 33.20 4.61
N ASP A 513 4.51 33.44 3.29
CA ASP A 513 4.00 34.69 2.71
C ASP A 513 2.56 34.98 3.17
N GLU A 514 1.68 33.97 3.14
CA GLU A 514 0.31 34.11 3.61
C GLU A 514 0.22 34.31 5.14
N LEU A 515 1.02 33.58 5.93
CA LEU A 515 1.04 33.73 7.39
C LEU A 515 1.55 35.12 7.80
N GLU A 516 2.55 35.67 7.11
CA GLU A 516 3.01 37.05 7.29
C GLU A 516 1.91 38.07 6.93
N ALA A 517 1.09 37.79 5.91
CA ALA A 517 -0.02 38.67 5.55
C ALA A 517 -1.15 38.70 6.61
N ILE A 518 -1.33 37.61 7.38
CA ILE A 518 -2.34 37.53 8.45
C ILE A 518 -1.95 38.43 9.64
N HIS A 519 -0.70 38.33 10.11
CA HIS A 519 -0.17 39.11 11.23
C HIS A 519 1.14 39.83 10.81
N PRO A 520 1.05 40.94 10.04
CA PRO A 520 2.23 41.59 9.43
C PRO A 520 3.15 42.30 10.43
N ASP A 521 2.62 42.61 11.61
CA ASP A 521 3.37 43.27 12.68
C ASP A 521 3.95 42.27 13.70
N GLU A 522 3.72 40.97 13.52
CA GLU A 522 4.20 39.93 14.43
C GLU A 522 5.36 39.15 13.81
N ASP A 523 6.42 38.94 14.60
CA ASP A 523 7.58 38.14 14.20
C ASP A 523 7.88 37.00 15.19
N LEU A 524 8.94 36.23 14.89
CA LEU A 524 9.40 35.15 15.77
C LEU A 524 9.70 35.58 17.21
N LYS A 525 10.06 36.85 17.45
CA LYS A 525 10.31 37.37 18.80
C LYS A 525 9.01 37.58 19.54
N ASP A 526 7.97 38.07 18.89
CA ASP A 526 6.65 38.23 19.52
C ASP A 526 6.09 36.88 19.96
N ILE A 527 6.27 35.83 19.14
CA ILE A 527 5.92 34.44 19.50
C ILE A 527 6.73 33.99 20.74
N ARG A 528 8.04 34.26 20.77
CA ARG A 528 8.90 33.91 21.92
C ARG A 528 8.50 34.65 23.19
N GLU A 529 8.18 35.94 23.10
CA GLU A 529 7.72 36.76 24.23
C GLU A 529 6.39 36.23 24.78
N ARG A 530 5.44 35.89 23.91
CA ARG A 530 4.20 35.19 24.30
C ARG A 530 4.50 33.84 24.94
N GLY A 531 5.43 33.06 24.37
CA GLY A 531 5.82 31.76 24.90
C GLY A 531 6.48 31.84 26.28
N GLU A 532 7.32 32.86 26.52
CA GLU A 532 7.84 33.17 27.84
C GLU A 532 6.75 33.56 28.83
N GLN A 533 5.78 34.39 28.40
CA GLN A 533 4.66 34.77 29.25
C GLN A 533 3.82 33.55 29.63
N ARG A 534 3.47 32.69 28.67
CA ARG A 534 2.77 31.42 28.90
C ARG A 534 3.51 30.54 29.92
N ARG A 535 4.84 30.47 29.86
CA ARG A 535 5.66 29.73 30.83
C ARG A 535 5.62 30.36 32.22
N LYS A 536 5.76 31.68 32.32
CA LYS A 536 5.68 32.43 33.58
C LYS A 536 4.32 32.26 34.24
N ASP A 537 3.24 32.33 33.47
CA ASP A 537 1.87 32.17 33.97
C ASP A 537 1.65 30.76 34.53
N ARG A 538 2.14 29.73 33.85
CA ARG A 538 2.11 28.34 34.37
C ARG A 538 2.93 28.17 35.64
N GLN A 539 4.11 28.79 35.72
CA GLN A 539 4.94 28.77 36.92
C GLN A 539 4.23 29.46 38.09
N GLN A 540 3.66 30.64 37.87
CA GLN A 540 2.92 31.39 38.89
C GLN A 540 1.66 30.63 39.35
N ALA A 541 0.96 29.94 38.44
CA ALA A 541 -0.18 29.10 38.80
C ALA A 541 0.23 27.91 39.69
N ARG A 542 1.38 27.28 39.41
CA ARG A 542 1.95 26.23 40.25
C ARG A 542 2.39 26.77 41.62
N GLU A 543 3.02 27.93 41.66
CA GLU A 543 3.44 28.59 42.91
C GLU A 543 2.24 29.01 43.77
N LYS A 544 1.15 29.50 43.15
CA LYS A 544 -0.11 29.81 43.87
C LYS A 544 -0.79 28.55 44.43
N ARG A 545 -0.87 27.48 43.65
CA ARG A 545 -1.39 26.18 44.13
C ARG A 545 -0.50 25.57 45.24
N GLY A 546 0.81 25.81 45.20
CA GLY A 546 1.73 25.40 46.27
C GLY A 546 1.60 26.25 47.55
N ALA A 547 1.26 27.53 47.43
CA ALA A 547 1.11 28.44 48.56
C ALA A 547 -0.21 28.29 49.32
N ASP A 548 -1.29 27.83 48.68
CA ASP A 548 -2.56 27.51 49.35
C ASP A 548 -2.54 26.15 50.08
N ALA A 549 -1.57 25.27 49.79
CA ALA A 549 -1.38 24.02 50.50
C ALA A 549 -0.69 24.16 51.87
N ASP A 550 -0.02 25.31 52.14
CA ASP A 550 0.71 25.58 53.39
C ASP A 550 -0.08 26.45 54.40
N ALA A 551 -1.36 26.75 54.13
CA ALA A 551 -2.19 27.64 54.96
C ALA A 551 -3.33 26.94 55.74
N ALA A 552 -3.39 25.60 55.75
CA ALA A 552 -4.39 24.85 56.50
C ALA A 552 -3.79 23.61 57.18
N ASP A 553 -3.00 23.84 58.24
CA ASP A 553 -2.69 22.80 59.24
C ASP A 553 -2.78 23.42 60.65
N ASP A 554 -3.96 23.31 61.28
CA ASP A 554 -4.08 22.90 62.69
C ASP A 554 -5.57 22.68 63.08
N THR A 555 -6.13 21.48 62.84
CA THR A 555 -6.96 20.77 63.83
C THR A 555 -7.25 19.32 63.42
N ASP A 556 -6.54 18.45 64.14
CA ASP A 556 -6.58 17.00 64.28
C ASP A 556 -7.97 16.33 64.37
N ALA A 557 -8.27 15.36 63.48
CA ALA A 557 -8.39 13.93 63.83
C ALA A 557 -9.24 13.07 62.85
N SER A 558 -8.55 12.10 62.21
CA SER A 558 -9.02 10.74 61.82
C SER A 558 -10.03 10.55 60.67
N ALA A 559 -9.53 10.22 59.48
CA ALA A 559 -9.61 8.86 58.89
C ALA A 559 -8.88 8.85 57.54
N GLY A 560 -8.22 7.73 57.23
CA GLY A 560 -7.23 7.64 56.16
C GLY A 560 -7.78 7.59 54.74
N ASP A 561 -7.06 8.28 53.86
CA ASP A 561 -6.45 7.75 52.64
C ASP A 561 -7.36 6.99 51.65
N SER A 562 -7.93 7.73 50.68
CA SER A 562 -7.65 7.43 49.27
C SER A 562 -7.86 8.68 48.41
N SER A 563 -6.85 8.96 47.59
CA SER A 563 -6.66 10.06 46.65
C SER A 563 -7.90 10.51 45.85
N SER A 564 -8.07 11.83 45.86
CA SER A 564 -9.03 12.67 45.15
C SER A 564 -8.58 13.08 43.74
N ALA A 565 -9.56 13.31 42.88
CA ALA A 565 -9.55 14.33 41.82
C ALA A 565 -11.00 14.78 41.59
N GLU A 566 -11.48 15.65 42.47
CA GLU A 566 -12.65 16.54 42.26
C GLU A 566 -12.07 17.88 41.79
N ASP A 567 -12.43 18.37 40.60
CA ASP A 567 -13.62 19.20 40.30
C ASP A 567 -13.68 20.49 41.12
N ASP A 568 -13.36 21.61 40.47
CA ASP A 568 -13.86 22.95 40.80
C ASP A 568 -14.66 23.43 39.59
N ASP A 569 -15.95 23.09 39.60
CA ASP A 569 -17.01 23.58 38.72
C ASP A 569 -17.73 24.75 39.42
N ASP A 570 -17.68 25.93 38.82
CA ASP A 570 -18.43 27.11 39.24
C ASP A 570 -19.86 27.04 38.68
N GLY A 571 -20.75 26.39 39.44
CA GLY A 571 -22.13 26.86 39.66
C GLY A 571 -23.08 27.01 38.47
N ARG A 572 -23.35 25.92 37.73
CA ARG A 572 -24.66 25.70 37.08
C ARG A 572 -25.26 24.37 37.54
N ASP A 573 -26.46 24.44 38.10
CA ASP A 573 -27.27 23.30 38.54
C ASP A 573 -27.38 22.19 37.47
N ASP A 574 -27.24 20.93 37.91
CA ASP A 574 -27.75 19.67 37.34
C ASP A 574 -27.51 19.37 35.83
N ALA A 575 -26.36 18.75 35.54
CA ALA A 575 -26.09 17.76 34.46
C ALA A 575 -26.95 17.80 33.17
N ALA A 576 -26.88 18.91 32.42
CA ALA A 576 -27.36 18.98 31.05
C ALA A 576 -26.18 18.91 30.07
N ASN A 577 -26.13 17.86 29.24
CA ASN A 577 -25.15 17.73 28.16
C ASN A 577 -25.53 18.68 27.02
N TRP A 578 -24.83 19.80 26.91
CA TRP A 578 -24.99 20.74 25.81
C TRP A 578 -23.99 20.43 24.69
N GLU A 579 -24.49 20.12 23.51
CA GLU A 579 -23.69 19.82 22.31
C GLU A 579 -23.91 20.90 21.25
N THR A 580 -22.91 21.14 20.39
CA THR A 580 -23.10 22.08 19.28
C THR A 580 -23.95 21.43 18.19
N PHE A 581 -24.69 22.22 17.42
CA PHE A 581 -25.59 21.68 16.40
C PHE A 581 -24.85 20.86 15.31
N ASP A 582 -23.56 21.13 15.09
CA ASP A 582 -22.72 20.38 14.15
C ASP A 582 -22.31 19.00 14.69
N ASP A 583 -22.32 18.80 16.01
CA ASP A 583 -21.99 17.54 16.67
C ASP A 583 -23.22 16.62 16.81
N VAL A 584 -24.43 17.17 16.64
CA VAL A 584 -25.68 16.42 16.71
C VAL A 584 -26.08 15.93 15.32
N LEU A 585 -26.47 14.65 15.20
CA LEU A 585 -26.97 14.05 13.96
C LEU A 585 -28.40 14.52 13.59
N LEU A 586 -28.65 15.83 13.61
CA LEU A 586 -29.92 16.48 13.29
C LEU A 586 -29.68 17.65 12.33
N THR A 587 -30.45 17.71 11.24
CA THR A 587 -30.43 18.86 10.32
C THR A 587 -31.35 19.98 10.78
N GLY A 588 -31.11 21.23 10.33
CA GLY A 588 -31.90 22.40 10.74
C GLY A 588 -33.41 22.27 10.45
N GLU A 589 -33.77 21.64 9.34
CA GLU A 589 -35.16 21.35 8.99
C GLU A 589 -35.80 20.32 9.94
N GLN A 590 -35.03 19.31 10.37
CA GLN A 590 -35.49 18.29 11.32
C GLN A 590 -35.65 18.86 12.72
N LEU A 591 -34.73 19.74 13.17
CA LEU A 591 -34.87 20.46 14.44
C LEU A 591 -36.13 21.35 14.44
N GLY A 592 -36.35 22.11 13.36
CA GLY A 592 -37.55 22.94 13.21
C GLY A 592 -38.84 22.10 13.19
N ALA A 593 -38.84 20.93 12.54
CA ALA A 593 -39.98 20.03 12.55
C ALA A 593 -40.22 19.38 13.93
N ALA A 594 -39.15 19.09 14.69
CA ALA A 594 -39.22 18.53 16.03
C ALA A 594 -39.79 19.53 17.04
N LEU A 595 -39.36 20.80 16.98
CA LEU A 595 -39.92 21.89 17.78
C LEU A 595 -41.40 22.14 17.47
N ASN A 596 -41.79 22.16 16.19
CA ASN A 596 -43.19 22.38 15.79
C ASN A 596 -44.15 21.23 16.18
N ARG A 597 -43.61 20.05 16.52
CA ARG A 597 -44.37 18.86 16.93
C ARG A 597 -44.22 18.56 18.41
N ASP A 598 -43.63 19.48 19.19
CA ASP A 598 -43.36 19.36 20.63
C ASP A 598 -42.55 18.10 20.99
N HIS A 599 -41.69 17.62 20.07
CA HIS A 599 -40.75 16.53 20.34
C HIS A 599 -39.51 16.99 21.10
N ILE A 600 -39.17 18.27 20.98
CA ILE A 600 -38.12 18.96 21.74
C ILE A 600 -38.79 20.20 22.32
N ASP A 601 -38.59 20.43 23.62
CA ASP A 601 -39.10 21.65 24.25
C ASP A 601 -38.26 22.84 23.81
N GLY A 602 -38.91 23.94 23.45
CA GLY A 602 -38.23 25.17 23.03
C GLY A 602 -37.37 25.78 24.13
N GLU A 603 -37.65 25.49 25.40
CA GLU A 603 -36.82 25.92 26.54
C GLU A 603 -35.47 25.18 26.63
N HIS A 604 -35.32 24.05 25.91
CA HIS A 604 -34.09 23.28 25.84
C HIS A 604 -33.26 23.58 24.57
N VAL A 605 -33.64 24.59 23.78
CA VAL A 605 -32.88 25.02 22.60
C VAL A 605 -32.41 26.45 22.80
N GLU A 606 -31.10 26.59 23.04
CA GLU A 606 -30.45 27.90 23.12
C GLU A 606 -29.74 28.23 21.81
N ILE A 607 -29.96 29.44 21.28
CA ILE A 607 -29.28 29.93 20.07
C ILE A 607 -28.44 31.16 20.44
N ARG A 608 -27.14 31.10 20.15
CA ARG A 608 -26.25 32.24 20.32
C ARG A 608 -26.57 33.34 19.31
N THR A 609 -26.99 34.50 19.79
CA THR A 609 -27.44 35.62 18.94
C THR A 609 -26.38 36.70 18.73
N ASP A 610 -25.32 36.74 19.54
CA ASP A 610 -24.27 37.75 19.51
C ASP A 610 -23.44 37.81 18.20
N PRO A 611 -23.06 36.71 17.53
CA PRO A 611 -22.34 36.78 16.26
C PRO A 611 -23.26 36.99 15.05
N TYR A 612 -24.58 36.84 15.23
CA TYR A 612 -25.57 36.87 14.12
C TYR A 612 -26.66 37.94 14.33
N PRO A 613 -26.31 39.20 14.65
CA PRO A 613 -27.31 40.22 14.99
C PRO A 613 -28.32 40.43 13.85
N ALA A 614 -27.88 40.34 12.59
CA ALA A 614 -28.72 40.56 11.41
C ALA A 614 -29.87 39.54 11.21
N ILE A 615 -29.77 38.35 11.81
CA ILE A 615 -30.79 37.29 11.70
C ILE A 615 -31.88 37.45 12.77
N PHE A 616 -31.50 37.96 13.96
CA PHE A 616 -32.37 38.03 15.13
C PHE A 616 -32.86 39.44 15.48
N THR A 617 -32.34 40.48 14.82
CA THR A 617 -32.93 41.82 14.82
C THR A 617 -34.00 41.91 13.74
N GLY A 618 -35.24 41.59 14.09
CA GLY A 618 -36.37 41.68 13.16
C GLY A 618 -36.53 43.09 12.55
N GLY A 619 -36.36 43.14 11.23
CA GLY A 619 -37.24 43.83 10.31
C GLY A 619 -38.09 42.80 9.59
#